data_AF-A0A4Y9JZ47-F1
#
_entry.id   AF-A0A4Y9JZ47-F1
#
_cell.length_a   1.000
_cell.length_b   1.000
_cell.length_c   1.000
_cell.angle_alpha   90.00
_cell.angle_beta   90.00
_cell.angle_gamma   90.00
#
_symmetry.space_group_name_H-M   'P 1'
#
loop_
_entity.id
_entity.type
_entity.pdbx_description
1 polymer ?
#
loop_
_entity_poly.entity_id
_entity_poly.type
_entity_poly.pdbx_seq_one_letter_code
_entity_poly.pdbx_strand_id
1 'polypeptide(L)'
;MKKHLIFLPFSLALTSCAELQSLANLATSNSQMPPLTFYEQYAITDDAATVLPLLRQNLTTFIDEDGSHQVFKFSPSLVSEATFNYYDPTLSWNFTNIVRPSVEVVSNKVKDVSLSFSSVVNFTHSNFYKIFNLNPSDIKISQLKHHCNSYRRTVPFYKLVTKNGSSLYMMENFESGSESSITTFTFFKKLPTCKKLGYEETIKQYGNDSFGN
;
A
#
# COMPACT_ATOMS: atom_id res chain seq x y z
N MET A 1 59.55 -17.83 5.97
CA MET A 1 58.53 -17.08 5.19
C MET A 1 57.49 -16.56 6.18
N LYS A 2 57.43 -15.24 6.37
CA LYS A 2 56.64 -14.58 7.43
C LYS A 2 55.18 -14.39 6.96
N LYS A 3 54.24 -14.67 7.84
CA LYS A 3 52.79 -14.51 7.66
C LYS A 3 52.43 -13.01 7.63
N HIS A 4 51.68 -12.56 6.63
CA HIS A 4 50.97 -11.30 6.68
C HIS A 4 49.47 -11.57 6.53
N LEU A 5 48.78 -11.63 7.66
CA LEU A 5 47.34 -11.42 7.74
C LEU A 5 47.12 -9.91 7.57
N ILE A 6 46.50 -9.52 6.46
CA ILE A 6 45.99 -8.16 6.30
C ILE A 6 44.58 -8.16 6.93
N PHE A 7 44.49 -7.59 8.14
CA PHE A 7 43.21 -7.18 8.72
C PHE A 7 42.76 -5.90 8.01
N LEU A 8 41.69 -6.00 7.22
CA LEU A 8 40.94 -4.82 6.79
C LEU A 8 40.01 -4.39 7.93
N PRO A 9 39.90 -3.08 8.23
CA PRO A 9 38.97 -2.59 9.22
C PRO A 9 37.54 -2.72 8.68
N PHE A 10 36.72 -3.49 9.39
CA PHE A 10 35.27 -3.40 9.30
C PHE A 10 34.82 -2.04 9.83
N SER A 11 34.72 -1.05 8.94
CA SER A 11 33.90 0.14 9.16
C SER A 11 32.47 -0.17 8.74
N LEU A 12 31.72 -0.80 9.64
CA LEU A 12 30.26 -0.82 9.62
C LEU A 12 29.72 0.21 10.61
N ALA A 13 28.57 0.77 10.23
CA ALA A 13 27.60 1.51 11.05
C ALA A 13 27.83 3.03 11.19
N LEU A 14 26.96 3.80 10.51
CA LEU A 14 26.03 4.78 11.12
C LEU A 14 25.34 5.72 10.10
N THR A 15 25.26 5.38 8.80
CA THR A 15 24.51 6.21 7.83
C THR A 15 22.99 5.96 7.82
N SER A 16 22.48 4.94 8.51
CA SER A 16 21.07 4.53 8.38
C SER A 16 20.05 5.40 9.13
N CYS A 17 20.44 6.23 10.10
CA CYS A 17 19.49 7.08 10.83
C CYS A 17 19.37 8.51 10.25
N ALA A 18 20.47 9.11 9.80
CA ALA A 18 20.45 10.46 9.27
C ALA A 18 19.71 10.55 7.92
N GLU A 19 19.82 9.52 7.08
CA GLU A 19 19.07 9.43 5.83
C GLU A 19 17.57 9.18 6.08
N LEU A 20 17.20 8.43 7.11
CA LEU A 20 15.79 8.27 7.52
C LEU A 20 15.19 9.59 8.05
N GLN A 21 15.98 10.40 8.75
CA GLN A 21 15.53 11.69 9.29
C GLN A 21 15.44 12.80 8.23
N SER A 22 16.37 12.84 7.27
CA SER A 22 16.27 13.77 6.13
C SER A 22 15.12 13.40 5.19
N LEU A 23 14.82 12.10 5.03
CA LEU A 23 13.63 11.60 4.33
C LEU A 23 12.32 11.91 5.07
N ALA A 24 12.32 11.86 6.41
CA ALA A 24 11.15 12.22 7.22
C ALA A 24 10.81 13.72 7.12
N ASN A 25 11.82 14.59 7.01
CA ASN A 25 11.60 16.03 6.88
C ASN A 25 11.16 16.46 5.47
N LEU A 26 11.46 15.67 4.43
CA LEU A 26 10.97 15.91 3.06
C LEU A 26 9.45 15.64 2.92
N ALA A 27 8.85 14.91 3.86
CA ALA A 27 7.43 14.53 3.87
C ALA A 27 6.52 15.56 4.58
N THR A 28 7.01 16.78 4.84
CA THR A 28 6.23 17.85 5.49
C THR A 28 5.36 18.67 4.54
N SER A 29 5.38 18.37 3.24
CA SER A 29 4.40 18.95 2.30
C SER A 29 3.19 18.02 2.15
N ASN A 30 1.99 18.60 2.26
CA ASN A 30 0.62 18.08 2.07
C ASN A 30 0.44 16.93 1.04
N SER A 31 1.08 15.79 1.25
CA SER A 31 1.08 14.66 0.32
C SER A 31 -0.01 13.71 0.76
N GLN A 32 -1.11 13.73 0.01
CA GLN A 32 -2.40 13.23 0.46
C GLN A 32 -2.44 11.71 0.45
N MET A 33 -2.74 11.17 1.63
CA MET A 33 -3.22 9.84 1.97
C MET A 33 -4.06 10.00 3.26
N PRO A 34 -4.82 8.98 3.69
CA PRO A 34 -5.49 9.05 4.99
C PRO A 34 -4.47 9.38 6.10
N PRO A 35 -4.84 10.20 7.10
CA PRO A 35 -3.93 10.57 8.18
C PRO A 35 -3.57 9.36 9.06
N LEU A 36 -2.47 9.46 9.83
CA LEU A 36 -2.07 8.42 10.80
C LEU A 36 -3.25 7.96 11.70
N THR A 37 -4.07 8.92 12.14
CA THR A 37 -5.25 8.67 12.99
C THR A 37 -6.26 7.74 12.34
N PHE A 38 -6.40 7.72 11.01
CA PHE A 38 -7.24 6.74 10.31
C PHE A 38 -6.74 5.32 10.57
N TYR A 39 -5.45 5.04 10.34
CA TYR A 39 -4.89 3.70 10.54
C TYR A 39 -4.95 3.27 12.00
N GLU A 40 -4.65 4.19 12.93
CA GLU A 40 -4.71 3.92 14.37
C GLU A 40 -6.13 3.56 14.83
N GLN A 41 -7.14 4.31 14.40
CA GLN A 41 -8.52 4.05 14.80
C GLN A 41 -9.12 2.84 14.08
N TYR A 42 -8.81 2.63 12.80
CA TYR A 42 -9.34 1.49 12.07
C TYR A 42 -8.76 0.16 12.56
N ALA A 43 -7.53 0.17 13.10
CA ALA A 43 -6.96 -0.98 13.80
C ALA A 43 -7.72 -1.35 15.10
N ILE A 44 -8.48 -0.42 15.69
CA ILE A 44 -9.19 -0.58 16.97
C ILE A 44 -10.69 -0.85 16.73
N THR A 45 -11.33 -0.06 15.87
CA THR A 45 -12.77 -0.09 15.61
C THR A 45 -13.08 -0.19 14.12
N ASP A 46 -14.17 -0.88 13.78
CA ASP A 46 -14.74 -0.95 12.43
C ASP A 46 -16.02 -0.12 12.33
N ASP A 47 -16.37 0.65 13.36
CA ASP A 47 -17.55 1.52 13.34
C ASP A 47 -17.42 2.62 12.27
N ALA A 48 -18.40 2.70 11.38
CA ALA A 48 -18.37 3.62 10.24
C ALA A 48 -18.40 5.10 10.66
N ALA A 49 -19.10 5.43 11.76
CA ALA A 49 -19.16 6.80 12.25
C ALA A 49 -17.80 7.27 12.79
N THR A 50 -16.94 6.35 13.21
CA THR A 50 -15.58 6.65 13.67
C THR A 50 -14.57 6.65 12.52
N VAL A 51 -14.60 5.62 11.65
CA VAL A 51 -13.55 5.39 10.64
C VAL A 51 -13.71 6.30 9.42
N LEU A 52 -14.93 6.50 8.91
CA LEU A 52 -15.14 7.21 7.64
C LEU A 52 -14.79 8.70 7.70
N PRO A 53 -15.09 9.45 8.79
CA PRO A 53 -14.65 10.83 8.88
C PRO A 53 -13.14 10.96 8.78
N LEU A 54 -12.38 10.06 9.42
CA LEU A 54 -10.92 10.05 9.38
C LEU A 54 -10.38 9.67 8.00
N LEU A 55 -10.98 8.69 7.33
CA LEU A 55 -10.64 8.34 5.95
C LEU A 55 -10.82 9.53 5.01
N ARG A 56 -11.90 10.28 5.18
CA ARG A 56 -12.25 11.40 4.31
C ARG A 56 -11.44 12.66 4.58
N GLN A 57 -10.67 12.69 5.67
CA GLN A 57 -9.71 13.77 5.91
C GLN A 57 -8.69 13.77 4.78
N ASN A 58 -8.40 14.96 4.25
CA ASN A 58 -7.43 15.19 3.18
C ASN A 58 -7.86 14.73 1.78
N LEU A 59 -9.11 14.29 1.60
CA LEU A 59 -9.67 14.15 0.25
C LEU A 59 -9.83 15.52 -0.40
N THR A 60 -9.57 15.57 -1.70
CA THR A 60 -9.79 16.74 -2.56
C THR A 60 -10.73 16.40 -3.70
N THR A 61 -11.34 17.43 -4.25
CA THR A 61 -12.18 17.30 -5.44
C THR A 61 -11.31 17.29 -6.70
N PHE A 62 -11.47 16.26 -7.52
CA PHE A 62 -10.89 16.15 -8.85
C PHE A 62 -12.00 16.07 -9.89
N ILE A 63 -11.84 16.76 -11.03
CA ILE A 63 -12.85 16.81 -12.09
C ILE A 63 -12.23 16.24 -13.37
N ASP A 64 -12.87 15.21 -13.92
CA ASP A 64 -12.54 14.61 -15.21
C ASP A 64 -13.80 14.45 -16.08
N GLU A 65 -13.69 13.74 -17.20
CA GLU A 65 -14.79 13.49 -18.15
C GLU A 65 -15.98 12.75 -17.51
N ASP A 66 -15.72 11.94 -16.47
CA ASP A 66 -16.73 11.18 -15.73
C ASP A 66 -17.37 11.99 -14.58
N GLY A 67 -16.90 13.22 -14.36
CA GLY A 67 -17.48 14.17 -13.41
C GLY A 67 -16.56 14.51 -12.23
N SER A 68 -17.17 14.81 -11.08
CA SER A 68 -16.47 15.26 -9.86
C SER A 68 -16.26 14.10 -8.89
N HIS A 69 -15.01 13.84 -8.55
CA HIS A 69 -14.56 12.72 -7.70
C HIS A 69 -13.89 13.23 -6.43
N GLN A 70 -14.02 12.47 -5.33
CA GLN A 70 -13.23 12.71 -4.11
C GLN A 70 -12.02 11.78 -4.11
N VAL A 71 -10.82 12.35 -4.06
CA VAL A 71 -9.57 11.62 -4.25
C VAL A 71 -8.48 12.10 -3.30
N PHE A 72 -7.45 11.29 -3.07
CA PHE A 72 -6.18 11.79 -2.57
C PHE A 72 -5.26 12.15 -3.74
N LYS A 73 -4.58 13.28 -3.64
CA LYS A 73 -3.61 13.79 -4.60
C LYS A 73 -2.20 13.83 -3.99
N PHE A 74 -1.30 12.99 -4.51
CA PHE A 74 0.10 13.00 -4.11
C PHE A 74 0.84 14.25 -4.58
N SER A 75 1.87 14.62 -3.85
CA SER A 75 2.85 15.58 -4.38
C SER A 75 3.54 14.98 -5.63
N PRO A 76 3.75 15.76 -6.70
CA PRO A 76 4.55 15.32 -7.84
C PRO A 76 5.94 14.82 -7.44
N SER A 77 6.50 15.31 -6.32
CA SER A 77 7.80 14.86 -5.81
C SER A 77 7.83 13.40 -5.33
N LEU A 78 6.67 12.78 -5.11
CA LEU A 78 6.55 11.36 -4.77
C LEU A 78 6.34 10.47 -6.00
N VAL A 79 6.18 11.05 -7.19
CA VAL A 79 5.97 10.34 -8.45
C VAL A 79 7.31 10.25 -9.19
N SER A 80 7.92 9.06 -9.17
CA SER A 80 9.22 8.80 -9.79
C SER A 80 9.38 7.31 -10.12
N GLU A 81 10.40 6.96 -10.92
CA GLU A 81 10.81 5.58 -11.18
C GLU A 81 11.08 4.77 -9.89
N ALA A 82 11.44 5.45 -8.80
CA ALA A 82 11.69 4.78 -7.52
C ALA A 82 10.40 4.30 -6.84
N THR A 83 9.26 4.93 -7.13
CA THR A 83 7.96 4.68 -6.47
C THR A 83 6.93 4.01 -7.38
N PHE A 84 7.13 4.03 -8.70
CA PHE A 84 6.22 3.45 -9.69
C PHE A 84 6.97 2.51 -10.65
N ASN A 85 6.35 1.36 -10.99
CA ASN A 85 6.98 0.32 -11.83
C ASN A 85 7.08 0.71 -13.31
N TYR A 86 6.16 1.55 -13.78
CA TYR A 86 6.24 2.24 -15.05
C TYR A 86 6.40 3.72 -14.72
N TYR A 87 7.33 4.43 -15.36
CA TYR A 87 7.47 5.88 -15.25
C TYR A 87 8.11 6.41 -16.54
N ASP A 88 7.44 7.33 -17.21
CA ASP A 88 7.98 8.05 -18.35
C ASP A 88 7.70 9.56 -18.15
N PRO A 89 8.73 10.42 -18.10
CA PRO A 89 8.52 11.85 -17.86
C PRO A 89 7.91 12.59 -19.07
N THR A 90 7.76 11.94 -20.22
CA THR A 90 7.39 12.57 -21.50
C THR A 90 5.91 12.47 -21.87
N LEU A 91 5.14 11.55 -21.28
CA LEU A 91 3.70 11.44 -21.56
C LEU A 91 2.92 12.42 -20.68
N SER A 92 2.06 13.24 -21.29
CA SER A 92 1.33 14.33 -20.62
C SER A 92 0.29 13.86 -19.59
N TRP A 93 -0.05 12.57 -19.62
CA TRP A 93 -1.00 11.91 -18.72
C TRP A 93 -0.30 10.95 -17.74
N ASN A 94 1.04 10.93 -17.74
CA ASN A 94 1.78 10.00 -16.90
C ASN A 94 1.62 10.32 -15.42
N PHE A 95 0.98 9.37 -14.75
CA PHE A 95 0.71 9.34 -13.32
C PHE A 95 -0.14 10.52 -12.90
N THR A 96 -1.45 10.43 -13.16
CA THR A 96 -2.39 11.07 -12.25
C THR A 96 -1.98 10.65 -10.84
N ASN A 97 -1.54 11.59 -10.04
CA ASN A 97 -1.13 11.43 -8.66
C ASN A 97 -2.34 11.15 -7.76
N ILE A 98 -3.33 10.43 -8.28
CA ILE A 98 -4.69 10.33 -7.82
C ILE A 98 -4.90 8.95 -7.24
N VAL A 99 -5.35 8.91 -6.00
CA VAL A 99 -5.81 7.70 -5.33
C VAL A 99 -7.30 7.81 -5.13
N ARG A 100 -8.03 6.85 -5.69
CA ARG A 100 -9.49 6.75 -5.56
C ARG A 100 -9.81 5.84 -4.37
N PRO A 101 -10.41 6.37 -3.28
CA PRO A 101 -10.88 5.53 -2.19
C PRO A 101 -12.22 4.87 -2.54
N SER A 102 -12.40 3.62 -2.13
CA SER A 102 -13.66 2.90 -2.13
C SER A 102 -13.86 2.22 -0.78
N VAL A 103 -15.11 2.09 -0.33
CA VAL A 103 -15.43 1.59 1.02
C VAL A 103 -16.63 0.65 0.95
N GLU A 104 -16.49 -0.53 1.56
CA GLU A 104 -17.62 -1.43 1.83
C GLU A 104 -18.11 -1.23 3.28
N VAL A 105 -19.41 -0.92 3.46
CA VAL A 105 -20.04 -0.78 4.79
C VAL A 105 -21.22 -1.74 4.91
N VAL A 106 -21.25 -2.55 5.97
CA VAL A 106 -22.36 -3.48 6.26
C VAL A 106 -22.75 -3.34 7.72
N SER A 107 -24.03 -3.10 7.98
CA SER A 107 -24.58 -2.93 9.35
C SER A 107 -23.79 -1.91 10.18
N ASN A 108 -23.51 -0.74 9.61
CA ASN A 108 -22.73 0.35 10.21
C ASN A 108 -21.26 0.01 10.51
N LYS A 109 -20.72 -1.07 9.92
CA LYS A 109 -19.33 -1.46 10.07
C LYS A 109 -18.59 -1.41 8.75
N VAL A 110 -17.45 -0.73 8.73
CA VAL A 110 -16.51 -0.74 7.62
C VAL A 110 -15.92 -2.14 7.49
N LYS A 111 -16.21 -2.78 6.35
CA LYS A 111 -15.72 -4.12 6.03
C LYS A 111 -14.33 -4.06 5.42
N ASP A 112 -14.16 -3.14 4.48
CA ASP A 112 -12.86 -2.80 3.92
C ASP A 112 -12.84 -1.39 3.34
N VAL A 113 -11.62 -0.89 3.19
CA VAL A 113 -11.29 0.36 2.51
C VAL A 113 -10.27 0.03 1.43
N SER A 114 -10.59 0.31 0.18
CA SER A 114 -9.68 0.12 -0.95
C SER A 114 -9.15 1.47 -1.43
N LEU A 115 -7.85 1.57 -1.64
CA LEU A 115 -7.17 2.73 -2.19
C LEU A 115 -6.57 2.32 -3.53
N SER A 116 -7.19 2.78 -4.62
CA SER A 116 -6.78 2.46 -5.99
C SER A 116 -5.93 3.59 -6.56
N PHE A 117 -4.68 3.25 -6.86
CA PHE A 117 -3.71 4.09 -7.52
C PHE A 117 -3.94 3.96 -9.02
N SER A 118 -3.98 5.09 -9.73
CA SER A 118 -4.13 5.07 -11.19
C SER A 118 -2.91 4.51 -11.95
N SER A 119 -1.92 3.98 -11.23
CA SER A 119 -0.70 3.39 -11.80
C SER A 119 -0.11 2.35 -10.84
N VAL A 120 0.71 1.44 -11.38
CA VAL A 120 1.34 0.39 -10.58
C VAL A 120 2.47 0.93 -9.71
N VAL A 121 2.33 0.79 -8.40
CA VAL A 121 3.37 1.21 -7.45
C VAL A 121 4.48 0.17 -7.34
N ASN A 122 5.71 0.64 -7.15
CA ASN A 122 6.85 -0.19 -6.77
C ASN A 122 6.83 -0.40 -5.25
N PHE A 123 6.18 -1.48 -4.80
CA PHE A 123 5.97 -1.71 -3.38
C PHE A 123 7.19 -2.34 -2.69
N THR A 124 7.91 -1.51 -1.94
CA THR A 124 8.97 -1.91 -1.01
C THR A 124 8.65 -1.40 0.39
N HIS A 125 9.30 -1.92 1.45
CA HIS A 125 9.09 -1.39 2.81
C HIS A 125 9.39 0.12 2.92
N SER A 126 10.46 0.60 2.27
CA SER A 126 10.80 2.03 2.29
C SER A 126 9.78 2.86 1.51
N ASN A 127 9.28 2.34 0.39
CA ASN A 127 8.25 3.03 -0.39
C ASN A 127 6.88 3.03 0.29
N PHE A 128 6.53 2.00 1.06
CA PHE A 128 5.30 2.01 1.87
C PHE A 128 5.22 3.26 2.74
N TYR A 129 6.27 3.56 3.51
CA TYR A 129 6.28 4.73 4.39
C TYR A 129 6.19 6.06 3.64
N LYS A 130 6.82 6.15 2.46
CA LYS A 130 6.75 7.33 1.59
C LYS A 130 5.37 7.50 0.97
N ILE A 131 4.82 6.43 0.40
CA ILE A 131 3.53 6.40 -0.29
C ILE A 131 2.41 6.68 0.71
N PHE A 132 2.38 6.01 1.87
CA PHE A 132 1.32 6.19 2.84
C PHE A 132 1.54 7.38 3.79
N ASN A 133 2.67 8.08 3.65
CA ASN A 133 3.11 9.16 4.54
C ASN A 133 3.07 8.75 6.03
N LEU A 134 3.71 7.62 6.33
CA LEU A 134 3.75 7.01 7.65
C LEU A 134 5.17 6.94 8.18
N ASN A 135 5.33 7.04 9.50
CA ASN A 135 6.61 6.84 10.16
C ASN A 135 6.76 5.38 10.66
N PRO A 136 7.89 4.71 10.40
CA PRO A 136 8.20 3.39 10.98
C PRO A 136 8.10 3.30 12.51
N SER A 137 8.23 4.43 13.23
CA SER A 137 8.02 4.46 14.70
C SER A 137 6.56 4.36 15.11
N ASP A 138 5.63 4.82 14.25
CA ASP A 138 4.21 4.84 14.54
C ASP A 138 3.48 3.60 14.04
N ILE A 139 3.89 3.09 12.87
CA ILE A 139 3.32 1.89 12.26
C ILE A 139 4.44 1.00 11.74
N LYS A 140 4.43 -0.28 12.15
CA LYS A 140 5.34 -1.30 11.63
C LYS A 140 4.61 -2.16 10.59
N ILE A 141 5.16 -2.27 9.39
CA ILE A 141 4.68 -3.19 8.35
C ILE A 141 5.44 -4.51 8.38
N SER A 142 4.72 -5.62 8.21
CA SER A 142 5.30 -6.95 8.06
C SER A 142 4.51 -7.77 7.04
N GLN A 143 5.20 -8.40 6.08
CA GLN A 143 4.56 -9.27 5.09
C GLN A 143 4.23 -10.63 5.70
N LEU A 144 3.01 -11.11 5.48
CA LEU A 144 2.57 -12.45 5.85
C LEU A 144 2.97 -13.44 4.75
N LYS A 145 3.67 -14.51 5.13
CA LYS A 145 4.27 -15.46 4.16
C LYS A 145 3.23 -16.31 3.41
N HIS A 146 2.14 -16.71 4.06
CA HIS A 146 1.10 -17.56 3.48
C HIS A 146 -0.25 -17.27 4.12
N HIS A 147 -1.17 -16.63 3.39
CA HIS A 147 -2.56 -16.45 3.84
C HIS A 147 -3.53 -17.35 3.07
N CYS A 148 -3.46 -17.38 1.74
CA CYS A 148 -4.25 -18.28 0.90
C CYS A 148 -3.31 -19.11 0.01
N ASN A 149 -3.37 -20.44 0.12
CA ASN A 149 -2.50 -21.39 -0.61
C ASN A 149 -3.07 -21.87 -1.94
N SER A 150 -4.32 -21.52 -2.24
CA SER A 150 -5.09 -22.08 -3.35
C SER A 150 -4.81 -21.39 -4.68
N TYR A 151 -4.66 -20.06 -4.73
CA TYR A 151 -4.45 -19.39 -6.00
C TYR A 151 -2.98 -19.46 -6.44
N ARG A 152 -2.72 -19.74 -7.72
CA ARG A 152 -1.38 -19.68 -8.35
C ARG A 152 -0.69 -18.31 -8.18
N ARG A 153 -1.45 -17.28 -7.79
CA ARG A 153 -0.94 -15.96 -7.41
C ARG A 153 -1.00 -15.81 -5.88
N THR A 154 0.16 -15.83 -5.25
CA THR A 154 0.29 -15.38 -3.85
C THR A 154 0.07 -13.88 -3.83
N VAL A 155 -1.13 -13.45 -3.46
CA VAL A 155 -1.43 -12.03 -3.27
C VAL A 155 -0.70 -11.56 -2.00
N PRO A 156 0.15 -10.53 -2.05
CA PRO A 156 0.88 -10.07 -0.87
C PRO A 156 -0.09 -9.56 0.21
N PHE A 157 0.00 -10.17 1.39
CA PHE A 157 -0.68 -9.71 2.60
C PHE A 157 0.31 -9.10 3.56
N TYR A 158 -0.12 -8.04 4.22
CA TYR A 158 0.67 -7.31 5.20
C TYR A 158 -0.12 -7.13 6.50
N LYS A 159 0.60 -7.21 7.61
CA LYS A 159 0.12 -6.80 8.93
C LYS A 159 0.79 -5.49 9.30
N LEU A 160 -0.03 -4.49 9.59
CA LEU A 160 0.35 -3.16 10.06
C LEU A 160 0.11 -3.11 11.57
N VAL A 161 1.16 -2.93 12.36
CA VAL A 161 1.07 -2.85 13.82
C VAL A 161 1.28 -1.41 14.25
N THR A 162 0.29 -0.83 14.91
CA THR A 162 0.38 0.54 15.44
C THR A 162 1.26 0.57 16.68
N LYS A 163 1.76 1.75 17.08
CA LYS A 163 2.54 1.94 18.31
C LYS A 163 1.84 1.43 19.58
N ASN A 164 0.50 1.41 19.58
CA ASN A 164 -0.32 0.90 20.68
C ASN A 164 -0.55 -0.62 20.63
N GLY A 165 0.11 -1.34 19.70
CA GLY A 165 0.02 -2.80 19.54
C GLY A 165 -1.22 -3.30 18.80
N SER A 166 -2.16 -2.41 18.43
CA SER A 166 -3.31 -2.77 17.60
C SER A 166 -2.87 -3.08 16.17
N SER A 167 -3.65 -3.89 15.45
CA SER A 167 -3.26 -4.36 14.12
C SER A 167 -4.33 -4.08 13.07
N LEU A 168 -3.88 -3.64 11.91
CA LEU A 168 -4.64 -3.54 10.67
C LEU A 168 -4.00 -4.49 9.64
N TYR A 169 -4.79 -4.99 8.71
CA TYR A 169 -4.31 -5.86 7.64
C TYR A 169 -4.47 -5.15 6.31
N MET A 170 -3.53 -5.39 5.41
CA MET A 170 -3.52 -4.80 4.08
C MET A 170 -3.25 -5.90 3.05
N MET A 171 -3.97 -5.87 1.95
CA MET A 171 -3.74 -6.72 0.78
C MET A 171 -3.34 -5.82 -0.39
N GLU A 172 -2.31 -6.21 -1.13
CA GLU A 172 -1.92 -5.54 -2.37
C GLU A 172 -2.41 -6.34 -3.57
N ASN A 173 -3.16 -5.70 -4.47
CA ASN A 173 -3.53 -6.27 -5.75
C ASN A 173 -2.99 -5.37 -6.88
N PHE A 174 -2.13 -5.93 -7.73
CA PHE A 174 -1.54 -5.21 -8.86
C PHE A 174 -1.95 -5.88 -10.18
N GLU A 175 -2.26 -5.04 -11.17
CA GLU A 175 -2.47 -5.50 -12.55
C GLU A 175 -1.14 -5.74 -13.28
N SER A 176 -1.20 -6.15 -14.55
CA SER A 176 -0.07 -6.67 -15.36
C SER A 176 1.16 -5.78 -15.50
N GLY A 177 1.17 -4.54 -14.98
CA GLY A 177 2.32 -3.64 -15.03
C GLY A 177 2.44 -2.83 -16.32
N SER A 178 1.37 -2.74 -17.11
CA SER A 178 1.31 -1.90 -18.30
C SER A 178 0.95 -0.45 -17.94
N GLU A 179 1.07 0.43 -18.93
CA GLU A 179 0.75 1.87 -18.88
C GLU A 179 -0.58 2.22 -18.18
N SER A 180 -1.62 1.40 -18.37
CA SER A 180 -2.96 1.58 -17.79
C SER A 180 -3.21 0.72 -16.54
N SER A 181 -2.21 0.00 -16.04
CA SER A 181 -2.38 -0.91 -14.91
C SER A 181 -2.51 -0.16 -13.59
N ILE A 182 -3.41 -0.62 -12.73
CA ILE A 182 -3.63 -0.06 -11.40
C ILE A 182 -3.02 -0.93 -10.29
N THR A 183 -2.59 -0.30 -9.19
CA THR A 183 -2.43 -0.99 -7.90
C THR A 183 -3.56 -0.60 -6.97
N THR A 184 -4.18 -1.58 -6.33
CA THR A 184 -5.15 -1.37 -5.27
C THR A 184 -4.65 -1.95 -3.97
N PHE A 185 -4.67 -1.14 -2.91
CA PHE A 185 -4.44 -1.61 -1.55
C PHE A 185 -5.76 -1.66 -0.79
N THR A 186 -6.10 -2.83 -0.25
CA THR A 186 -7.32 -3.01 0.54
C THR A 186 -6.98 -3.22 2.01
N PHE A 187 -7.58 -2.41 2.88
CA PHE A 187 -7.38 -2.41 4.32
C PHE A 187 -8.54 -3.08 5.06
N PHE A 188 -8.20 -3.93 6.01
CA PHE A 188 -9.13 -4.69 6.83
C PHE A 188 -8.76 -4.59 8.30
N LYS A 189 -9.72 -4.30 9.18
CA LYS A 189 -9.51 -4.42 10.64
C LYS A 189 -9.12 -5.83 11.07
N LYS A 190 -9.73 -6.84 10.46
CA LYS A 190 -9.44 -8.25 10.71
C LYS A 190 -8.97 -8.90 9.42
N LEU A 191 -8.02 -9.80 9.54
CA LEU A 191 -7.54 -10.60 8.41
C LEU A 191 -8.74 -11.31 7.75
N PRO A 192 -9.06 -11.01 6.48
CA PRO A 192 -10.22 -11.60 5.80
C PRO A 192 -10.03 -13.10 5.60
N THR A 193 -11.10 -13.87 5.54
CA THR A 193 -11.01 -15.30 5.16
C THR A 193 -10.73 -15.43 3.67
N CYS A 194 -10.06 -16.52 3.25
CA CYS A 194 -9.86 -16.80 1.83
C CYS A 194 -11.19 -16.91 1.07
N LYS A 195 -12.29 -17.33 1.72
CA LYS A 195 -13.66 -17.29 1.16
C LYS A 195 -14.04 -15.92 0.67
N LYS A 196 -13.89 -14.94 1.56
CA LYS A 196 -14.36 -13.58 1.34
C LYS A 196 -13.63 -12.97 0.13
N LEU A 197 -12.39 -13.40 -0.07
CA LEU A 197 -11.54 -12.94 -1.16
C LEU A 197 -11.76 -13.67 -2.48
N GLY A 198 -12.69 -14.64 -2.55
CA GLY A 198 -12.92 -15.45 -3.75
C GLY A 198 -11.80 -16.44 -4.05
N TYR A 199 -10.88 -16.68 -3.12
CA TYR A 199 -9.74 -17.60 -3.30
C TYR A 199 -10.03 -19.03 -2.82
N GLU A 200 -11.25 -19.34 -2.37
CA GLU A 200 -11.58 -20.68 -1.85
C GLU A 200 -11.76 -21.75 -2.94
N GLU A 201 -11.98 -21.35 -4.19
CA GLU A 201 -12.25 -22.32 -5.26
C GLU A 201 -11.00 -22.63 -6.06
N THR A 202 -10.38 -23.76 -5.75
CA THR A 202 -9.22 -24.28 -6.47
C THR A 202 -9.57 -25.54 -7.25
N ILE A 203 -9.17 -25.54 -8.52
CA ILE A 203 -9.00 -26.68 -9.43
C ILE A 203 -10.28 -27.39 -9.88
N LYS A 204 -11.34 -27.54 -9.08
CA LYS A 204 -12.55 -28.23 -9.59
C LYS A 204 -13.43 -27.41 -10.54
N GLN A 205 -13.43 -26.08 -10.41
CA GLN A 205 -14.18 -25.20 -11.32
C GLN A 205 -13.36 -24.75 -12.55
N TYR A 206 -12.05 -24.58 -12.41
CA TYR A 206 -11.16 -24.12 -13.49
C TYR A 206 -10.21 -25.20 -14.02
N GLY A 207 -10.24 -26.41 -13.47
CA GLY A 207 -9.42 -27.55 -13.90
C GLY A 207 -9.98 -28.33 -15.07
N ASN A 208 -10.77 -27.70 -15.92
CA ASN A 208 -11.17 -28.27 -17.21
C ASN A 208 -11.34 -27.25 -18.35
N ASP A 209 -11.06 -25.97 -18.13
CA ASP A 209 -10.79 -25.05 -19.25
C ASP A 209 -9.37 -25.30 -19.73
N SER A 210 -9.32 -26.43 -20.43
CA SER A 210 -8.22 -26.99 -21.15
C SER A 210 -7.61 -25.94 -22.05
N PHE A 211 -6.28 -25.86 -22.04
CA PHE A 211 -5.54 -25.65 -23.27
C PHE A 211 -6.07 -26.67 -24.30
N GLY A 212 -6.95 -26.22 -25.19
CA GLY A 212 -7.72 -27.08 -26.08
C GLY A 212 -8.52 -26.31 -27.11
N ASN A 213 -7.85 -25.39 -27.83
CA ASN A 213 -7.87 -25.24 -29.31
C ASN A 213 -7.06 -24.00 -29.72
#